data_AF-A0A167SRT5-F1
#
_entry.id   AF-A0A167SRT5-F1
#
_cell.length_a   1.000
_cell.length_b   1.000
_cell.length_c   1.000
_cell.angle_alpha   90.00
_cell.angle_beta   90.00
_cell.angle_gamma   90.00
#
_symmetry.space_group_name_H-M   'P 1'
#
loop_
_entity.id
_entity.type
_entity.pdbx_description
1 polymer ?
#
loop_
_entity_poly.entity_id
_entity_poly.type
_entity_poly.pdbx_seq_one_letter_code
_entity_poly.pdbx_strand_id
1 'polypeptide(L)' 'MIGQEADEAVVAENKAKLGGKLDAYEVILSKQAYVAGNEVTLADLFHLPYGAKVKEIFPELFSSRPHVA' A
#
# COMPACT_ATOMS: atom_id res chain seq x y z
N MET A 1 9.49 25.31 6.78
CA MET A 1 9.43 24.24 7.79
C MET A 1 10.48 23.22 7.41
N ILE A 2 11.54 23.06 8.19
CA ILE A 2 12.51 21.97 8.01
C ILE A 2 11.92 20.78 8.79
N GLY A 3 11.76 19.63 8.12
CA GLY A 3 11.17 18.43 8.74
C GLY A 3 12.02 17.87 9.87
N GLN A 4 11.39 17.23 10.85
CA GLN A 4 12.07 16.40 11.85
C GLN A 4 12.43 15.03 11.25
N GLU A 5 13.45 14.39 11.82
CA GLU A 5 13.75 12.98 11.52
C GLU A 5 12.55 12.09 11.85
N ALA A 6 12.40 11.01 11.10
CA ALA A 6 11.33 10.05 11.34
C ALA A 6 11.56 9.31 12.66
N ASP A 7 10.48 9.05 13.40
CA ASP A 7 10.51 8.12 14.52
C ASP A 7 10.49 6.69 13.97
N GLU A 8 11.64 6.02 13.99
CA GLU A 8 11.82 4.67 13.45
C GLU A 8 10.88 3.63 14.10
N ALA A 9 10.51 3.80 15.37
CA ALA A 9 9.57 2.88 16.02
C ALA A 9 8.16 3.04 15.44
N VAL A 10 7.72 4.28 15.20
CA VAL A 10 6.43 4.58 14.56
C VAL A 10 6.42 4.11 13.11
N VAL A 11 7.53 4.26 12.39
CA VAL A 11 7.66 3.75 11.01
C VAL A 11 7.52 2.22 11.00
N ALA A 12 8.25 1.51 11.86
CA ALA A 12 8.19 0.05 11.93
C ALA A 12 6.78 -0.46 12.26
N GLU A 13 6.11 0.17 13.23
CA GLU A 13 4.73 -0.18 13.61
C GLU A 13 3.76 -0.01 12.42
N ASN A 14 3.79 1.15 11.76
CA ASN A 14 2.87 1.43 10.66
C ASN A 14 3.18 0.63 9.41
N LYS A 15 4.46 0.34 9.14
CA LYS A 15 4.89 -0.56 8.08
C LYS A 15 4.32 -1.97 8.27
N ALA A 16 4.37 -2.50 9.50
CA ALA A 16 3.78 -3.80 9.82
C ALA A 16 2.25 -3.80 9.63
N LYS A 17 1.57 -2.75 10.12
CA LYS A 17 0.11 -2.59 9.92
C LYS A 17 -0.25 -2.51 8.44
N LEU A 18 0.51 -1.74 7.65
CA LEU A 18 0.29 -1.61 6.22
C LEU A 18 0.48 -2.95 5.51
N GLY A 19 1.53 -3.70 5.85
CA GLY A 19 1.74 -5.06 5.32
C GLY A 19 0.50 -5.94 5.46
N GLY A 20 -0.10 -5.98 6.66
CA GLY A 20 -1.34 -6.73 6.87
C GLY A 20 -2.55 -6.21 6.09
N LYS A 21 -2.61 -4.91 5.74
CA LYS A 21 -3.65 -4.38 4.84
C LYS A 21 -3.40 -4.79 3.39
N LEU A 22 -2.15 -4.77 2.96
CA LEU A 22 -1.77 -5.22 1.62
C LEU A 22 -1.98 -6.73 1.44
N ASP A 23 -1.87 -7.54 2.50
CA ASP A 23 -2.24 -8.96 2.45
C ASP A 23 -3.73 -9.16 2.13
N ALA A 24 -4.61 -8.31 2.66
CA ALA A 24 -6.02 -8.33 2.31
C ALA A 24 -6.24 -7.90 0.85
N TYR A 25 -5.49 -6.90 0.37
CA TYR A 25 -5.58 -6.45 -1.02
C TYR A 25 -5.06 -7.51 -1.99
N GLU A 26 -4.00 -8.23 -1.66
CA GLU A 26 -3.51 -9.36 -2.45
C GLU A 26 -4.62 -10.40 -2.67
N VAL A 27 -5.36 -10.76 -1.61
CA VAL A 27 -6.50 -11.69 -1.72
C VAL A 27 -7.62 -11.12 -2.58
N ILE A 28 -7.95 -9.84 -2.44
CA ILE A 28 -8.99 -9.18 -3.23
C ILE A 28 -8.58 -9.12 -4.71
N LEU A 29 -7.41 -8.55 -5.00
CA LEU A 29 -6.91 -8.29 -6.34
C LEU A 29 -6.49 -9.57 -7.08
N SER A 30 -6.28 -10.69 -6.37
CA SER A 30 -6.15 -12.01 -7.01
C SER A 30 -7.45 -12.50 -7.69
N LYS A 31 -8.60 -11.88 -7.38
CA LYS A 31 -9.93 -12.30 -7.85
C LYS A 31 -10.63 -11.28 -8.75
N GLN A 32 -10.20 -10.02 -8.72
CA GLN A 32 -10.82 -8.91 -9.43
C GLN A 32 -9.77 -7.85 -9.78
N ALA A 33 -10.04 -7.04 -10.80
CA ALA A 33 -9.04 -6.11 -11.35
C ALA A 33 -8.72 -4.91 -10.43
N TYR A 34 -9.66 -4.50 -9.57
CA TYR A 34 -9.60 -3.27 -8.77
C TYR A 34 -10.11 -3.52 -7.35
N VAL A 35 -9.87 -2.58 -6.42
CA VAL A 35 -10.20 -2.77 -4.99
C VAL A 35 -11.70 -2.98 -4.75
N ALA A 36 -12.55 -2.34 -5.57
CA ALA A 36 -14.00 -2.39 -5.44
C ALA A 36 -14.70 -3.27 -6.50
N GLY A 37 -13.97 -4.00 -7.35
CA GLY A 37 -14.54 -4.90 -8.34
C GLY A 37 -13.72 -4.96 -9.63
N ASN A 38 -14.41 -5.04 -10.77
CA ASN A 38 -13.79 -5.10 -12.10
C ASN A 38 -13.81 -3.76 -12.85
N GLU A 39 -14.23 -2.68 -12.17
CA GLU A 39 -14.21 -1.32 -12.71
C GLU A 39 -13.42 -0.40 -11.78
N VAL A 40 -12.76 0.62 -12.35
CA VAL A 40 -12.04 1.64 -11.58
C VAL A 40 -13.03 2.48 -10.79
N THR A 41 -12.73 2.72 -9.52
CA THR A 41 -13.56 3.54 -8.63
C THR A 41 -12.71 4.60 -7.90
N LEU A 42 -13.38 5.45 -7.12
CA LEU A 42 -12.69 6.36 -6.21
C LEU A 42 -11.80 5.63 -5.20
N ALA A 43 -12.14 4.39 -4.82
CA ALA A 43 -11.32 3.62 -3.90
C ALA A 43 -9.91 3.43 -4.46
N ASP A 44 -9.76 3.10 -5.73
CA ASP A 44 -8.45 2.90 -6.38
C ASP A 44 -7.66 4.22 -6.45
N LEU A 45 -8.34 5.30 -6.85
CA LEU A 45 -7.72 6.62 -6.99
C LEU A 45 -7.23 7.20 -5.66
N PHE A 46 -7.93 6.95 -4.55
CA PHE A 46 -7.52 7.45 -3.24
C PHE A 46 -6.21 6.84 -2.73
N HIS A 47 -5.76 5.72 -3.29
CA HIS A 47 -4.47 5.12 -2.92
C HIS A 47 -3.30 5.73 -3.71
N LEU A 48 -3.53 6.35 -4.87
CA LEU A 48 -2.45 6.83 -5.75
C LEU A 48 -1.48 7.84 -5.09
N PRO A 49 -1.94 8.86 -4.33
CA PRO A 49 -1.03 9.87 -3.79
C PRO A 49 0.03 9.31 -2.85
N TYR A 50 -0.34 8.30 -2.04
CA TYR A 50 0.56 7.71 -1.06
C TYR A 50 1.13 6.37 -1.51
N GLY A 51 0.40 5.58 -2.29
CA GLY A 51 0.83 4.27 -2.78
C GLY A 51 2.13 4.35 -3.57
N ALA A 52 2.24 5.33 -4.48
CA ALA A 52 3.47 5.57 -5.24
C ALA A 52 4.67 5.88 -4.34
N LYS A 53 4.46 6.70 -3.30
CA LYS A 53 5.55 7.06 -2.37
C LYS A 53 5.94 5.89 -1.48
N VAL A 54 4.97 5.11 -0.99
CA VAL A 54 5.26 3.94 -0.18
C VAL A 54 6.02 2.88 -0.97
N LYS A 55 5.69 2.68 -2.26
CA LYS A 55 6.43 1.77 -3.14
C LYS A 55 7.89 2.19 -3.35
N GLU A 56 8.16 3.48 -3.40
CA GLU A 56 9.53 4.02 -3.49
C GLU A 56 10.34 3.75 -2.21
N ILE A 57 9.72 3.93 -1.04
CA ILE A 57 10.41 3.80 0.27
C ILE A 57 10.51 2.33 0.72
N PHE A 58 9.47 1.53 0.47
CA PHE A 58 9.33 0.14 0.95
C PHE A 58 8.92 -0.81 -0.19
N PRO A 59 9.78 -1.00 -1.21
CA PRO A 59 9.46 -1.85 -2.37
C PRO A 59 9.16 -3.31 -2.00
N GLU A 60 9.68 -3.80 -0.88
CA GLU A 60 9.45 -5.15 -0.36
C GLU A 60 7.98 -5.41 0.02
N LEU A 61 7.22 -4.36 0.36
CA LEU A 61 5.78 -4.48 0.63
C LEU A 61 4.98 -4.83 -0.63
N PHE A 62 5.52 -4.59 -1.82
CA PHE A 62 4.85 -4.86 -3.09
C PHE A 62 5.45 -6.08 -3.80
N SER A 63 6.78 -6.23 -3.80
CA SER A 63 7.44 -7.36 -4.49
C SER A 63 7.02 -8.76 -4.00
N SER A 64 6.50 -8.85 -2.77
CA SER A 64 5.97 -10.10 -2.19
C SER A 64 4.50 -10.38 -2.53
N ARG A 65 3.81 -9.46 -3.20
CA ARG A 65 2.36 -9.46 -3.45
C ARG A 65 2.08 -9.16 -4.93
N PRO A 66 2.11 -10.16 -5.82
CA PRO A 66 2.06 -9.95 -7.27
C PRO A 66 0.78 -9.30 -7.79
N HIS A 67 -0.32 -9.33 -7.03
CA HIS A 67 -1.58 -8.68 -7.41
C HIS A 67 -1.70 -7.26 -6.84
N VAL A 68 -0.80 -6.84 -5.95
CA VAL A 68 -0.73 -5.48 -5.39
C VAL A 68 0.33 -4.67 -6.13
N ALA A 69 -0.10 -3.75 -6.99
CA ALA A 69 0.76 -2.94 -7.85
C ALA A 69 1.22 -1.62 -7.22
#